data_AF-A0A7V1Q5P7-F1
#
_entry.id   AF-A0A7V1Q5P7-F1
#
_cell.length_a   1.000
_cell.length_b   1.000
_cell.length_c   1.000
_cell.angle_alpha   90.00
_cell.angle_beta   90.00
_cell.angle_gamma   90.00
#
_symmetry.space_group_name_H-M   'P 1'
#
loop_
_entity.id
_entity.type
_entity.pdbx_description
1 polymer ?
#
loop_
_entity_poly.entity_id
_entity_poly.type
_entity_poly.pdbx_seq_one_letter_code
_entity_poly.pdbx_strand_id
1 'polypeptide(L)' 'MLLRGIVRGNTIEVAEPLNLPEGSKVEVDIRPLVADHNPFWGIFHDYDQLLEDLEQQIMKEREQSNMEVSPWRSA' A
#
# COMPACT_ATOMS: atom_id res chain seq x y z
N MET A 1 10.25 -18.49 -7.25
CA MET A 1 9.88 -18.68 -5.83
C MET A 1 9.63 -17.31 -5.24
N LEU A 2 8.45 -17.07 -4.67
CA LEU A 2 8.07 -15.76 -4.12
C LEU A 2 8.08 -15.87 -2.59
N LEU A 3 8.93 -15.09 -1.94
CA LEU A 3 9.06 -15.08 -0.48
C LEU A 3 8.49 -13.78 0.08
N ARG A 4 7.76 -13.90 1.18
CA ARG A 4 7.21 -12.76 1.93
C ARG A 4 8.07 -12.52 3.16
N GLY A 5 8.31 -11.25 3.45
CA GLY A 5 9.11 -10.83 4.58
C GLY A 5 8.73 -9.44 5.08
N ILE A 6 9.27 -9.08 6.23
CA ILE A 6 9.06 -7.80 6.90
C ILE A 6 10.34 -6.98 6.80
N VAL A 7 10.24 -5.73 6.37
CA VAL A 7 11.36 -4.79 6.36
C VAL A 7 11.60 -4.30 7.79
N ARG A 8 12.80 -4.54 8.32
CA ARG A 8 13.29 -3.97 9.59
C ARG A 8 14.56 -3.17 9.34
N GLY A 9 14.42 -1.85 9.26
CA GLY A 9 15.53 -0.96 8.90
C GLY A 9 16.08 -1.32 7.52
N ASN A 10 17.33 -1.80 7.46
CA ASN A 10 18.02 -2.18 6.22
C ASN A 10 18.01 -3.69 5.95
N THR A 11 17.27 -4.45 6.74
CA THR A 11 17.17 -5.92 6.65
C THR A 11 15.76 -6.36 6.30
N ILE A 12 15.63 -7.42 5.50
CA ILE A 12 14.34 -8.06 5.19
C ILE A 12 14.31 -9.41 5.93
N GLU A 13 13.44 -9.53 6.93
CA GLU A 13 13.19 -10.78 7.63
C GLU A 13 12.19 -11.62 6.84
N VAL A 14 12.63 -12.75 6.30
CA VAL A 14 11.78 -13.70 5.58
C VAL A 14 11.23 -14.77 6.54
N ALA A 15 9.97 -15.17 6.33
CA ALA A 15 9.32 -16.17 7.19
C ALA A 15 9.94 -17.57 7.05
N GLU A 16 10.49 -17.88 5.88
CA GLU A 16 11.13 -19.16 5.58
C GLU A 16 12.62 -18.97 5.33
N PRO A 17 13.47 -19.92 5.74
CA PRO A 17 14.90 -19.86 5.50
C PRO A 17 15.20 -19.92 3.99
N LEU A 18 15.91 -18.90 3.47
CA LEU A 18 16.46 -18.94 2.12
C LEU A 18 17.79 -19.68 2.11
N ASN A 19 17.85 -20.79 1.39
CA ASN A 19 19.10 -21.47 1.06
C ASN A 19 19.72 -20.87 -0.21
N LEU A 20 20.00 -19.56 -0.22
CA LEU A 20 20.73 -18.92 -1.31
C LEU A 20 22.22 -18.80 -0.97
N PRO A 21 23.14 -19.09 -1.92
CA PRO A 21 24.56 -18.82 -1.74
C PRO A 21 24.83 -17.34 -1.45
N GLU A 22 25.88 -17.07 -0.68
CA GLU A 22 26.34 -15.70 -0.46
C GLU A 22 26.68 -15.02 -1.80
N GLY A 23 26.28 -13.75 -1.94
CA GLY A 23 26.44 -12.99 -3.19
C GLY A 23 25.37 -13.24 -4.26
N SER A 24 24.36 -14.07 -3.99
CA SER A 24 23.22 -14.26 -4.89
C SER A 24 22.48 -12.95 -5.14
N LYS A 25 22.30 -12.58 -6.41
CA LYS A 25 21.46 -11.44 -6.80
C LYS A 25 19.99 -11.82 -6.66
N VAL A 26 19.23 -10.97 -6.00
CA VAL A 26 17.78 -11.12 -5.83
C VAL A 26 17.07 -9.84 -6.24
N GLU A 27 15.86 -9.99 -6.77
CA GLU A 27 14.95 -8.89 -7.05
C GLU A 27 13.96 -8.77 -5.90
N VAL A 28 13.77 -7.56 -5.39
CA VAL A 28 12.86 -7.28 -4.27
C VAL A 28 11.75 -6.38 -4.76
N ASP A 29 10.52 -6.89 -4.69
CA ASP A 29 9.31 -6.10 -4.89
C ASP A 29 8.78 -5.63 -3.53
N ILE A 30 8.90 -4.33 -3.26
CA ILE A 30 8.42 -3.71 -2.02
C ILE A 30 7.04 -3.13 -2.29
N ARG A 31 6.02 -3.83 -1.79
CA ARG A 31 4.65 -3.33 -1.76
C ARG A 31 4.32 -2.88 -0.35
N PRO A 32 3.93 -1.61 -0.14
CA PRO A 32 3.34 -1.22 1.14
C PRO A 32 2.12 -2.10 1.36
N LEU A 33 2.14 -2.93 2.40
CA LEU A 33 0.87 -3.39 2.97
C LEU A 33 0.25 -2.14 3.56
N VAL A 34 -0.56 -1.44 2.75
CA VAL A 34 -1.68 -0.69 3.32
C VAL A 34 -2.43 -1.75 4.08
N ALA A 35 -2.47 -1.65 5.40
CA ALA A 35 -3.31 -2.54 6.16
C ALA A 35 -4.71 -2.36 5.55
N ASP A 36 -5.26 -3.41 4.95
CA ASP A 36 -6.68 -3.45 4.56
C ASP A 36 -7.58 -3.16 5.77
N HIS A 37 -6.99 -3.13 6.98
CA HIS A 37 -7.57 -2.62 8.20
C HIS A 37 -6.72 -1.45 8.69
N ASN A 38 -7.08 -0.25 8.25
CA ASN A 38 -6.63 0.97 8.92
C ASN A 38 -7.02 0.81 10.42
N PRO A 39 -6.07 0.96 11.35
CA PRO A 39 -6.27 0.62 12.77
C PRO A 39 -7.35 1.48 13.46
N PHE A 40 -7.81 2.55 12.82
CA PHE A 40 -8.95 3.34 13.26
C PHE A 40 -10.30 2.70 12.89
N TRP A 41 -10.37 1.83 11.88
CA TRP A 41 -11.65 1.25 11.42
C TRP A 41 -12.28 0.34 12.45
N GLY A 42 -11.48 -0.40 13.23
CA GLY A 42 -11.99 -1.19 14.36
C GLY A 42 -12.58 -0.35 15.49
N ILE A 43 -12.22 0.93 15.60
CA ILE A 43 -12.77 1.88 16.60
C ILE A 43 -14.09 2.48 16.11
N PHE A 44 -14.27 2.54 14.78
CA PHE A 44 -15.42 3.15 14.13
C PHE A 44 -16.35 2.12 13.46
N HIS A 45 -16.31 0.85 13.87
CA HIS A 45 -17.16 -0.22 13.35
C HIS A 45 -18.65 0.14 13.39
N ASP A 46 -19.12 0.85 14.42
CA ASP A 46 -20.52 1.30 14.51
C ASP A 46 -20.87 2.41 13.49
N TYR A 47 -19.86 2.92 12.77
CA TYR A 47 -19.93 3.98 11.78
C TYR A 47 -19.47 3.51 10.40
N ASP A 48 -19.52 2.21 10.10
CA ASP A 48 -19.11 1.62 8.81
C ASP A 48 -19.67 2.41 7.60
N GLN A 49 -20.94 2.80 7.66
CA GLN A 49 -21.57 3.61 6.60
C GLN A 49 -20.91 4.99 6.43
N LEU A 50 -20.51 5.64 7.52
CA LEU A 50 -19.84 6.94 7.49
C LEU A 50 -18.42 6.82 6.94
N LEU A 51 -17.74 5.70 7.20
CA LEU A 51 -16.42 5.42 6.67
C LEU A 51 -16.46 5.15 5.16
N GLU A 52 -17.43 4.37 4.69
CA GLU A 52 -17.67 4.18 3.25
C GLU A 52 -17.98 5.50 2.55
N ASP A 53 -18.86 6.33 3.14
CA ASP A 53 -19.21 7.64 2.57
C ASP A 53 -17.99 8.56 2.47
N LEU A 54 -17.13 8.58 3.52
CA LEU A 54 -15.87 9.33 3.52
C LEU A 54 -14.88 8.81 2.47
N GLU A 55 -14.74 7.49 2.34
CA GLU A 55 -13.85 6.89 1.35
C GLU A 55 -14.30 7.27 -0.07
N GLN A 56 -15.59 7.15 -0.38
CA GLN A 56 -16.14 7.54 -1.68
C GLN A 56 -15.95 9.04 -1.96
N GLN A 57 -16.16 9.89 -0.95
CA GLN A 57 -15.94 11.34 -1.07
C GLN A 57 -14.48 11.66 -1.40
N ILE A 58 -13.52 11.04 -0.69
CA ILE A 58 -12.08 11.23 -0.91
C ILE A 58 -11.67 10.75 -2.31
N MET A 59 -12.18 9.59 -2.75
CA MET A 59 -11.87 9.06 -4.09
C MET A 59 -12.41 9.98 -5.18
N LYS A 60 -13.63 10.49 -5.02
CA LYS A 60 -14.24 11.45 -5.95
C LYS A 60 -13.46 12.77 -6.03
N GLU A 61 -13.05 13.33 -4.89
CA GLU A 61 -12.22 14.55 -4.86
C GLU A 61 -10.85 14.33 -5.50
N ARG A 62 -10.22 13.16 -5.28
CA ARG A 62 -8.96 12.80 -5.93
C ARG A 62 -9.12 12.66 -7.43
N GLU A 63 -10.18 12.03 -7.89
CA GLU A 63 -10.47 11.88 -9.33
C GLU A 63 -10.72 13.25 -9.97
N GLN A 64 -11.49 14.14 -9.33
CA GLN A 64 -11.72 15.50 -9.78
C GLN A 64 -10.45 16.35 -9.79
N SER A 65 -9.63 16.26 -8.74
CA SER A 65 -8.35 16.98 -8.66
C SER A 65 -7.37 16.48 -9.72
N ASN A 66 -7.35 15.17 -10.01
CA ASN A 66 -6.50 14.61 -11.06
C ASN A 66 -6.98 14.98 -12.48
N MET A 67 -8.26 15.32 -12.63
CA MET A 67 -8.84 15.86 -13.87
C MET A 67 -8.49 17.34 -14.08
N GLU A 68 -8.42 18.14 -13.02
CA GLU A 68 -8.05 19.58 -13.10
C GLU A 68 -6.56 19.83 -13.36
N VAL A 69 -5.67 18.87 -13.09
CA VAL A 69 -4.21 19.04 -13.28
C VAL A 69 -3.76 18.81 -14.73
N SER A 70 -4.68 18.55 -15.68
CA SER A 70 -4.37 18.47 -17.11
C SER A 70 -4.82 19.69 -17.95
N PRO A 71 -4.19 20.87 -17.83
CA PRO A 71 -4.18 21.86 -18.92
C PRO A 71 -2.88 21.84 -19.75
N TRP A 72 -1.79 21.20 -19.31
CA TRP A 72 -0.46 21.47 -19.88
C TRP A 72 0.17 20.32 -20.69
N ARG A 73 -0.57 19.25 -21.00
CA ARG A 73 -0.11 18.18 -21.92
C ARG A 73 -0.90 18.18 -23.22
N SER A 74 -0.90 19.29 -23.94
CA SER A 74 -1.21 19.37 -25.38
C SER A 74 -0.80 20.74 -25.93
N ALA A 75 0.49 20.92 -26.21
CA ALA A 75 1.05 21.83 -27.21
C ALA A 75 2.56 21.58 -27.33
#